data_AF-A0A3D1PG28-F1
#
_entry.id   AF-A0A3D1PG28-F1
#
_cell.length_a   1.000
_cell.length_b   1.000
_cell.length_c   1.000
_cell.angle_alpha   90.00
_cell.angle_beta   90.00
_cell.angle_gamma   90.00
#
_symmetry.space_group_name_H-M   'P 1'
#
loop_
_entity.id
_entity.type
_entity.pdbx_description
1 polymer ?
#
loop_
_entity_poly.entity_id
_entity_poly.type
_entity_poly.pdbx_seq_one_letter_code
_entity_poly.pdbx_strand_id
1 'polypeptide(L)' 'MKHFLKRFPPGADRFAGVKTQPASDGSPILTDALAYMECEVVSRMECSDHWVVYSTVNAGRVSKPESLTAVHHRKLGNSY' A
#
# COMPACT_ATOMS: atom_id res chain seq x y z
N MET A 1 -4.44 11.20 -3.20
CA MET A 1 -3.18 10.42 -3.14
C MET A 1 -1.89 11.25 -3.09
N LYS A 2 -1.89 12.52 -2.64
CA LYS A 2 -0.64 13.31 -2.59
C LYS A 2 0.23 13.03 -1.34
N HIS A 3 -0.36 12.48 -0.28
CA HIS A 3 0.31 12.34 1.01
C HIS A 3 1.54 11.45 0.97
N PHE A 4 1.46 10.27 0.34
CA PHE A 4 2.58 9.31 0.27
C PHE A 4 3.53 9.56 -0.91
N LEU A 5 3.23 10.53 -1.78
CA LEU A 5 4.10 10.92 -2.90
C LEU A 5 5.11 12.03 -2.52
N LYS A 6 4.93 12.69 -1.37
CA LYS A 6 5.88 13.70 -0.89
C LYS A 6 7.09 13.03 -0.25
N ARG A 7 8.23 13.73 -0.25
CA ARG A 7 9.43 13.28 0.48
C ARG A 7 9.22 13.45 1.98
N PHE A 8 9.60 12.44 2.74
CA PHE A 8 9.65 12.49 4.21
C PHE A 8 11.11 12.45 4.65
N PRO A 9 11.52 13.25 5.66
CA PRO A 9 12.86 13.12 6.22
C PRO A 9 13.02 11.76 6.94
N PRO A 10 14.26 11.29 7.13
CA PRO A 10 14.52 10.06 7.88
C PRO A 10 13.86 10.09 9.27
N GLY A 11 13.18 9.00 9.64
CA GLY A 11 12.51 8.87 10.94
C GLY A 11 11.18 9.63 11.09
N ALA A 12 10.76 10.44 10.12
CA ALA A 12 9.45 11.09 10.21
C ALA A 12 8.30 10.10 10.11
N ASP A 13 7.23 10.38 10.87
CA ASP A 13 5.98 9.66 10.78
C ASP A 13 5.32 9.90 9.42
N ARG A 14 5.30 8.85 8.60
CA ARG A 14 4.69 8.86 7.27
C ARG A 14 3.18 8.82 7.31
N PHE A 15 2.58 8.43 8.43
CA PHE A 15 1.14 8.35 8.63
C PHE A 15 0.58 9.57 9.38
N ALA A 16 1.41 10.55 9.77
CA ALA A 16 0.97 11.76 10.45
C ALA A 16 -0.18 12.44 9.69
N GLY A 17 -1.33 12.60 10.35
CA GLY A 17 -2.55 13.18 9.77
C GLY A 17 -3.35 12.24 8.85
N VAL A 18 -2.94 10.98 8.71
CA VAL A 18 -3.69 9.92 8.01
C VAL A 18 -4.38 9.05 9.05
N LYS A 19 -5.70 8.88 8.89
CA LYS A 19 -6.47 8.00 9.78
C LYS A 19 -6.09 6.54 9.53
N THR A 20 -5.66 5.88 10.59
CA THR A 20 -5.28 4.46 10.55
C THR A 20 -5.94 3.69 11.69
N GLN A 21 -6.03 2.38 11.49
CA GLN A 21 -6.38 1.41 12.52
C GLN A 21 -5.42 0.22 12.40
N PRO A 22 -5.12 -0.50 13.49
CA PRO A 22 -4.27 -1.69 13.41
C PRO A 22 -5.00 -2.84 12.69
N ALA A 23 -4.25 -3.53 11.83
CA ALA A 23 -4.56 -4.86 11.31
C ALA A 23 -4.34 -5.95 12.38
N SER A 24 -4.70 -7.19 12.08
CA SER A 24 -4.46 -8.32 13.00
C SER A 24 -2.97 -8.57 13.23
N ASP A 25 -2.14 -8.25 12.23
CA ASP A 25 -0.67 -8.31 12.30
C ASP A 25 -0.02 -7.03 12.84
N GLY A 26 -0.82 -6.04 13.26
CA GLY A 26 -0.37 -4.73 13.77
C GLY A 26 -0.02 -3.71 12.69
N SER A 27 -0.09 -4.06 11.39
CA SER A 27 0.15 -3.12 10.29
C SER A 27 -0.92 -2.02 10.25
N PRO A 28 -0.59 -0.79 9.79
CA PRO A 28 -1.57 0.29 9.71
C PRO A 28 -2.49 0.14 8.49
N ILE A 29 -3.78 -0.09 8.73
CA ILE A 29 -4.82 -0.02 7.72
C ILE A 29 -5.27 1.43 7.58
N LEU A 30 -5.24 1.97 6.36
CA LEU A 30 -5.81 3.29 6.06
C LEU A 30 -7.34 3.22 6.11
N THR A 31 -7.97 3.91 7.05
CA THR A 31 -9.43 3.78 7.26
C THR A 31 -10.26 4.27 6.08
N ASP A 32 -9.70 5.20 5.29
CA ASP A 32 -10.37 5.78 4.12
C ASP A 32 -10.08 5.01 2.81
N ALA A 33 -9.28 3.93 2.86
CA ALA A 33 -9.02 3.09 1.70
C ALA A 33 -10.26 2.33 1.22
N LEU A 34 -10.32 2.08 -0.09
CA LEU A 34 -11.41 1.32 -0.71
C LEU A 34 -11.37 -0.15 -0.29
N ALA A 35 -10.17 -0.71 -0.11
CA ALA A 35 -9.93 -2.06 0.37
C ALA A 35 -8.55 -2.17 1.03
N TYR A 36 -8.33 -3.24 1.79
CA TYR A 36 -7.02 -3.64 2.30
C TYR A 36 -6.84 -5.16 2.23
N MET A 37 -5.58 -5.60 2.30
CA MET A 37 -5.16 -7.00 2.44
C MET A 37 -4.04 -7.07 3.47
N GLU A 38 -4.11 -8.08 4.33
CA GLU A 38 -3.06 -8.45 5.28
C GLU A 38 -2.31 -9.63 4.68
N CYS A 39 -1.00 -9.51 4.56
CA CYS A 39 -0.18 -10.40 3.75
C CYS A 39 1.03 -10.91 4.54
N GLU A 40 1.27 -12.21 4.50
CA GLU A 40 2.49 -12.83 5.00
C GLU A 40 3.47 -13.08 3.87
N VAL A 41 4.71 -12.61 4.01
CA VAL A 41 5.75 -12.78 2.98
C VAL A 41 6.24 -14.22 2.96
N VAL A 42 6.05 -14.90 1.83
CA VAL A 42 6.49 -16.28 1.60
C VAL A 42 7.89 -16.31 0.99
N SER A 43 8.15 -15.43 0.01
CA SER A 43 9.46 -15.34 -0.63
C SER A 43 9.72 -13.96 -1.22
N ARG A 44 10.98 -13.67 -1.51
CA ARG A 44 11.41 -12.44 -2.17
C ARG A 44 12.41 -12.80 -3.27
N MET A 45 12.23 -12.23 -4.45
CA MET A 45 13.09 -12.45 -5.61
C MET A 45 13.71 -11.12 -6.04
N GLU A 46 15.03 -11.08 -6.16
CA GLU A 46 15.77 -9.91 -6.64
C GLU A 46 15.56 -9.74 -8.15
N CYS A 47 15.29 -8.51 -8.58
CA CYS A 47 15.04 -8.13 -9.96
C CYS A 47 15.80 -6.84 -10.26
N SER A 48 17.13 -6.93 -10.33
CA SER A 48 18.03 -5.79 -10.56
C SER A 48 17.82 -4.65 -9.56
N ASP A 49 16.95 -3.67 -9.88
CA ASP A 49 16.69 -2.49 -9.07
C ASP A 49 15.44 -2.62 -8.16
N HIS A 50 14.69 -3.72 -8.26
CA HIS A 50 13.50 -3.99 -7.46
C HIS A 50 13.48 -5.41 -6.89
N TRP A 51 12.57 -5.64 -5.95
CA TRP A 51 12.25 -6.98 -5.45
C TRP A 51 10.82 -7.34 -5.81
N VAL A 52 10.61 -8.57 -6.27
CA VAL A 52 9.28 -9.18 -6.31
C VAL A 52 9.06 -9.86 -4.96
N VAL A 53 8.03 -9.42 -4.24
CA VAL A 53 7.63 -10.00 -2.96
C VAL A 53 6.41 -10.87 -3.19
N TYR A 54 6.55 -12.17 -2.93
CA TYR A 54 5.46 -13.13 -3.04
C TYR A 54 4.88 -13.40 -1.65
N SER A 55 3.57 -13.22 -1.50
CA SER A 55 2.91 -13.26 -0.20
C SER A 55 1.58 -14.03 -0.24
N THR A 56 1.24 -14.66 0.87
CA THR A 56 -0.08 -15.23 1.12
C THR A 56 -0.98 -14.16 1.73
N VAL A 57 -2.21 -14.03 1.23
CA VAL A 57 -3.21 -13.12 1.82
C VAL A 57 -3.96 -13.86 2.94
N ASN A 58 -3.86 -13.36 4.16
CA ASN A 58 -4.45 -13.97 5.35
C ASN A 58 -5.79 -13.33 5.74
N ALA A 59 -5.96 -12.04 5.45
CA ALA A 59 -7.21 -11.31 5.68
C ALA A 59 -7.34 -10.14 4.69
N GLY A 60 -8.55 -9.62 4.55
CA GLY A 60 -8.81 -8.44 3.74
C GLY A 60 -10.27 -8.03 3.79
N ARG A 61 -10.55 -6.79 3.38
CA ARG A 61 -11.92 -6.27 3.31
C ARG A 61 -12.04 -5.22 2.21
N VAL A 62 -13.18 -5.21 1.55
CA VAL A 62 -13.62 -4.10 0.70
C VAL A 62 -14.51 -3.19 1.53
N SER A 63 -14.04 -1.98 1.80
CA SER A 63 -14.74 -1.00 2.64
C SER A 63 -15.85 -0.26 1.90
N LYS A 64 -15.74 -0.14 0.57
CA LYS A 64 -16.72 0.55 -0.28
C LYS A 64 -17.00 -0.26 -1.55
N PRO A 65 -17.85 -1.30 -1.48
CA PRO A 65 -18.09 -2.24 -2.59
C PRO A 65 -18.54 -1.56 -3.88
N GLU A 66 -19.33 -0.50 -3.76
CA GLU A 66 -19.89 0.25 -4.90
C GLU A 66 -18.96 1.37 -5.42
N SER A 67 -17.79 1.57 -4.80
CA SER A 67 -16.87 2.61 -5.24
C SER A 67 -15.98 2.13 -6.39
N LEU A 68 -15.65 3.06 -7.28
CA LEU A 68 -14.69 2.82 -8.34
C LEU A 68 -13.26 2.89 -7.80
N THR A 69 -12.42 1.97 -8.25
CA THR A 69 -10.98 2.00 -7.98
C THR A 69 -10.34 3.16 -8.71
N ALA A 70 -9.35 3.78 -8.07
CA ALA A 70 -8.50 4.74 -8.75
C ALA A 70 -7.60 4.00 -9.75
N VAL A 71 -7.64 4.40 -11.02
CA VAL A 71 -6.83 3.81 -12.08
C VAL A 71 -5.67 4.75 -12.38
N HIS A 72 -4.44 4.26 -12.21
CA HIS A 72 -3.25 4.94 -12.72
C HIS A 72 -2.94 4.39 -14.12
N HIS A 73 -3.23 5.18 -15.15
CA HIS A 73 -2.89 4.86 -16.53
C HIS A 73 -1.78 5.81 -17.01
N ARG A 74 -0.60 5.24 -17.36
CA ARG A 74 0.49 6.03 -17.96
C ARG A 74 0.44 5.92 -19.48
N LYS A 75 0.58 7.06 -20.17
CA LYS A 75 0.66 7.10 -21.64
C LYS A 75 2.08 6.85 -22.16
N LEU A 76 3.10 7.23 -21.38
CA LEU A 76 4.54 7.08 -21.67
C LEU A 76 5.27 6.66 -20.39
N GLY A 77 6.32 5.86 -20.52
CA GLY A 77 7.07 5.25 -19.39
C GLY A 77 8.48 5.80 -19.25
N ASN A 78 8.65 7.12 -19.15
CA ASN A 78 9.98 7.75 -19.12
C ASN A 78 10.68 7.72 -17.76
N SER A 79 10.01 7.26 -16.70
CA SER A 79 10.59 7.13 -15.36
C SER A 79 9.89 6.02 -14.59
N TYR A 80 10.68 5.24 -13.83
CA TYR A 80 10.26 4.25 -12.85
C TYR A 80 10.49 4.82 -11.45
#